data_AF-A0A9X3QJ04-F1
#
_entry.id   AF-A0A9X3QJ04-F1
#
_cell.length_a   1.000
_cell.length_b   1.000
_cell.length_c   1.000
_cell.angle_alpha   90.00
_cell.angle_beta   90.00
_cell.angle_gamma   90.00
#
_symmetry.space_group_name_H-M   'P 1'
#
loop_
_entity.id
_entity.type
_entity.pdbx_description
1 polymer ?
#
loop_
_entity_poly.entity_id
_entity_poly.type
_entity_poly.pdbx_seq_one_letter_code
_entity_poly.pdbx_strand_id
1 'polypeptide(L)'
;MSNLSELNKHLFAQLDRLSNNELKGDALKEEVSRAGAVNEICKSVIENANLQLQATKLVAEYRGMKEGAENLPEAFKTTQRTIGHG
;
A
#
# COMPACT_ATOMS: atom_id res chain seq x y z
N MET A 1 -5.34 -8.73 -6.86
CA MET A 1 -5.08 -7.27 -6.87
C MET A 1 -5.42 -6.73 -5.49
N SER A 2 -4.70 -5.72 -4.99
CA SER A 2 -4.89 -5.05 -3.68
C SER A 2 -4.01 -5.56 -2.52
N ASN A 3 -2.70 -5.45 -2.65
CA ASN A 3 -1.79 -5.44 -1.49
C ASN A 3 -0.99 -4.12 -1.48
N LEU A 4 -0.51 -3.71 -0.29
CA LEU A 4 0.22 -2.45 -0.11
C LEU A 4 1.54 -2.40 -0.91
N SER A 5 2.10 -3.56 -1.26
CA SER A 5 3.29 -3.66 -2.11
C SER A 5 3.01 -3.18 -3.54
N GLU A 6 1.88 -3.55 -4.14
CA GLU A 6 1.46 -3.04 -5.46
C GLU A 6 1.19 -1.53 -5.43
N LEU A 7 0.60 -1.02 -4.34
CA LEU A 7 0.42 0.42 -4.16
C LEU A 7 1.77 1.16 -4.14
N ASN A 8 2.74 0.66 -3.38
CA ASN A 8 4.09 1.22 -3.33
C ASN A 8 4.76 1.20 -4.71
N LYS A 9 4.66 0.10 -5.46
CA LYS A 9 5.18 0.03 -6.84
C LYS A 9 4.56 1.10 -7.74
N HIS A 10 3.24 1.29 -7.66
CA HIS A 10 2.56 2.34 -8.43
C HIS A 10 2.99 3.74 -8.02
N LEU A 11 3.19 4.01 -6.73
CA LEU A 11 3.70 5.28 -6.22
C LEU A 11 5.11 5.58 -6.74
N PHE A 12 6.02 4.61 -6.70
CA PHE A 12 7.37 4.77 -7.25
C PHE A 12 7.34 5.02 -8.76
N ALA A 13 6.48 4.33 -9.51
CA ALA A 13 6.32 4.58 -10.95
C ALA A 13 5.80 6.00 -11.26
N GLN A 14 4.97 6.60 -10.40
CA GLN A 14 4.58 8.01 -10.55
C GLN A 14 5.73 8.96 -10.23
N LEU A 15 6.57 8.64 -9.23
CA LEU A 15 7.77 9.43 -8.93
C LEU A 15 8.76 9.41 -10.10
N ASP A 16 8.95 8.25 -10.74
CA ASP A 16 9.81 8.14 -11.92
C ASP A 16 9.28 8.98 -13.09
N ARG A 17 7.96 8.96 -13.33
CA ARG A 17 7.32 9.80 -14.36
C ARG A 17 7.50 11.29 -14.11
N LEU A 18 7.30 11.74 -12.86
CA LEU A 18 7.51 13.13 -12.46
C LEU A 18 8.98 13.58 -12.56
N SER A 19 9.92 12.65 -12.40
CA SER A 19 11.35 12.92 -12.48
C SER A 19 11.88 13.03 -13.92
N ASN A 20 11.01 12.82 -14.92
CA ASN A 20 11.40 12.95 -16.32
C ASN A 20 11.68 14.41 -16.71
N ASN A 21 12.94 14.71 -17.01
CA ASN A 21 13.42 16.05 -17.38
C ASN A 21 12.91 16.56 -18.74
N GLU A 22 12.34 15.68 -19.56
CA GLU A 22 11.70 16.05 -20.83
C GLU A 22 10.26 16.56 -20.63
N LEU A 23 9.68 16.33 -19.44
CA LEU A 23 8.32 16.72 -19.11
C LEU A 23 8.25 18.23 -18.79
N LYS A 24 7.59 19.02 -19.65
CA LYS A 24 7.56 20.49 -19.54
C LYS A 24 6.19 21.07 -19.92
N GLY A 25 5.98 22.34 -19.56
CA GLY A 25 4.78 23.08 -19.94
C GLY A 25 3.50 22.43 -19.41
N ASP A 26 2.49 22.29 -20.27
CA ASP A 26 1.20 21.74 -19.87
C ASP A 26 1.23 20.23 -19.58
N ALA A 27 2.12 19.47 -20.23
CA ALA A 27 2.32 18.05 -19.92
C ALA A 27 2.83 17.85 -18.49
N LEU A 28 3.72 18.73 -18.01
CA LEU A 28 4.18 18.72 -16.62
C LEU A 28 3.04 19.04 -15.64
N LYS A 29 2.21 20.04 -15.95
CA LYS A 29 1.05 20.36 -15.10
C LYS A 29 0.07 19.20 -15.00
N GLU A 30 -0.19 18.52 -16.12
CA GLU A 30 -1.08 17.37 -16.15
C GLU A 30 -0.53 16.21 -15.31
N GLU A 31 0.77 15.91 -15.42
CA GLU A 31 1.39 14.85 -14.62
C GLU A 31 1.42 15.19 -13.13
N VAL A 32 1.67 16.45 -12.76
CA VAL A 32 1.57 16.91 -11.37
C VAL A 32 0.14 16.73 -10.84
N SER A 33 -0.87 17.07 -11.63
CA SER A 33 -2.27 16.87 -11.24
C SER A 33 -2.61 15.39 -11.06
N ARG A 34 -2.20 14.55 -12.01
CA ARG A 34 -2.38 13.09 -11.94
C ARG A 34 -1.66 12.47 -10.74
N ALA A 35 -0.42 12.86 -10.47
CA ALA A 35 0.33 12.41 -9.31
C ALA A 35 -0.34 12.86 -8.00
N GLY A 36 -0.90 14.07 -7.96
CA GLY A 36 -1.72 14.55 -6.85
C GLY A 36 -2.92 13.65 -6.57
N ALA A 37 -3.72 13.35 -7.61
CA ALA A 37 -4.88 12.48 -7.48
C ALA A 37 -4.50 11.05 -7.03
N VAL A 38 -3.41 10.49 -7.56
CA VAL A 38 -2.89 9.19 -7.11
C VAL A 38 -2.49 9.24 -5.63
N ASN A 39 -1.81 10.30 -5.21
CA ASN A 39 -1.39 10.47 -3.81
C ASN A 39 -2.59 10.54 -2.86
N GLU A 40 -3.67 11.24 -3.24
CA GLU A 40 -4.90 11.29 -2.44
C GLU A 40 -5.53 9.91 -2.26
N ILE A 41 -5.66 9.14 -3.34
CA ILE A 41 -6.18 7.76 -3.26
C ILE A 41 -5.28 6.89 -2.37
N CYS A 42 -3.96 7.04 -2.50
CA CYS A 42 -3.00 6.29 -1.70
C CYS A 42 -3.13 6.58 -0.20
N LYS A 43 -3.37 7.84 0.19
CA LYS A 43 -3.64 8.20 1.59
C LYS A 43 -4.85 7.45 2.14
N SER A 44 -5.97 7.43 1.41
CA SER A 44 -7.16 6.68 1.83
C SER A 44 -6.90 5.17 1.95
N VAL A 45 -6.08 4.59 1.08
CA VAL A 45 -5.70 3.16 1.19
C VAL A 45 -4.87 2.91 2.45
N ILE A 46 -3.91 3.79 2.76
CA ILE A 46 -3.08 3.68 3.97
C ILE A 46 -3.91 3.87 5.25
N GLU A 47 -4.83 4.83 5.25
CA GLU A 47 -5.76 5.06 6.39
C GLU A 47 -6.61 3.81 6.66
N ASN A 48 -7.17 3.21 5.61
CA ASN A 48 -7.93 1.95 5.74
C ASN A 48 -7.05 0.80 6.24
N ALA A 49 -5.81 0.67 5.72
CA ALA A 49 -4.87 -0.34 6.18
C ALA A 49 -4.50 -0.17 7.66
N ASN A 50 -4.30 1.07 8.11
CA ASN A 50 -4.04 1.39 9.52
C ASN A 50 -5.26 1.08 10.41
N LEU A 51 -6.47 1.43 9.98
CA LEU A 51 -7.69 1.10 10.71
C LEU A 51 -7.83 -0.42 10.90
N GLN A 52 -7.60 -1.19 9.84
CA GLN A 52 -7.69 -2.65 9.91
C GLN A 52 -6.57 -3.26 10.75
N LEU A 53 -5.36 -2.69 10.72
CA LEU A 53 -4.27 -3.09 11.62
C LEU A 53 -4.62 -2.82 13.10
N GLN A 54 -5.24 -1.67 13.40
CA GLN A 54 -5.70 -1.36 14.76
C GLN A 54 -6.80 -2.33 15.22
N ALA A 55 -7.78 -2.62 14.37
CA ALA A 55 -8.80 -3.63 14.66
C ALA A 55 -8.17 -5.01 14.91
N THR A 56 -7.16 -5.38 14.12
CA THR A 56 -6.42 -6.63 14.29
C THR A 56 -5.69 -6.68 15.63
N LYS A 57 -5.01 -5.60 16.01
CA LYS A 57 -4.33 -5.49 17.33
C LYS A 57 -5.33 -5.63 18.46
N LEU A 58 -6.47 -4.95 18.37
CA LEU A 58 -7.54 -5.05 19.35
C LEU A 58 -8.04 -6.49 19.49
N VAL A 59 -8.33 -7.19 18.38
CA VAL A 59 -8.73 -8.59 18.43
C VAL A 59 -7.64 -9.46 19.07
N ALA A 60 -6.36 -9.24 18.71
CA ALA A 60 -5.25 -9.99 19.28
C ALA A 60 -5.08 -9.77 20.80
N GLU A 61 -5.29 -8.54 21.28
CA GLU A 61 -5.23 -8.19 22.70
C GLU A 61 -6.35 -8.87 23.51
N TYR A 62 -7.58 -8.91 22.97
CA TYR A 62 -8.75 -9.42 23.69
C TYR A 62 -9.01 -10.93 23.49
N ARG A 63 -8.59 -11.52 22.37
CA ARG A 63 -8.90 -12.91 21.99
C ARG A 63 -7.67 -13.76 21.66
N GLY A 64 -6.47 -13.18 21.73
CA GLY A 64 -5.21 -13.85 21.47
C GLY A 64 -4.74 -13.76 20.01
N MET A 65 -3.42 -13.89 19.81
CA MET A 65 -2.76 -13.65 18.50
C MET A 65 -3.23 -14.56 17.37
N LYS A 66 -3.79 -15.75 17.66
CA LYS A 66 -4.31 -16.65 16.60
C LYS A 66 -5.49 -16.03 15.84
N GLU A 67 -6.48 -15.50 16.54
CA GLU A 67 -7.64 -14.85 15.92
C GLU A 67 -7.29 -13.47 15.33
N GLY A 68 -6.32 -12.77 15.94
CA GLY A 68 -5.80 -11.53 15.37
C GLY A 68 -5.11 -11.76 14.02
N ALA A 69 -4.25 -12.77 13.93
CA ALA A 69 -3.53 -13.08 12.69
C ALA A 69 -4.46 -13.46 11.52
N GLU A 70 -5.62 -14.05 11.80
CA GLU A 70 -6.63 -14.38 10.79
C GLU A 70 -7.29 -13.14 10.18
N ASN A 71 -7.47 -12.09 10.99
CA ASN A 71 -8.06 -10.81 10.57
C ASN A 71 -7.03 -9.81 9.99
N LEU A 72 -5.76 -10.19 9.95
CA LEU A 72 -4.70 -9.34 9.42
C LEU A 72 -4.97 -9.05 7.93
N PRO A 73 -4.80 -7.80 7.46
CA PRO A 73 -4.95 -7.50 6.04
C PRO A 73 -3.94 -8.33 5.22
N GLU A 74 -4.35 -8.83 4.04
CA GLU A 74 -3.47 -9.56 3.10
C GLU A 74 -2.16 -8.79 2.82
N ALA A 75 -2.22 -7.46 2.84
CA ALA A 75 -1.05 -6.59 2.69
C ALA A 75 0.05 -6.80 3.76
N PHE A 76 -0.31 -7.31 4.94
CA PHE A 76 0.61 -7.54 6.05
C PHE A 76 0.81 -9.04 6.35
N LYS A 77 0.08 -9.93 5.69
CA LYS A 77 0.34 -11.36 5.77
C LYS A 77 1.68 -11.63 5.07
N THR A 78 2.72 -11.93 5.85
CA THR A 78 4.01 -12.34 5.28
C THR A 78 3.79 -13.59 4.42
N THR A 79 4.17 -13.52 3.15
CA THR A 79 4.20 -14.68 2.26
C THR A 79 5.23 -15.67 2.81
N GLN A 80 4.83 -16.55 3.72
CA GLN A 80 5.57 -17.78 3.97
C GLN A 80 5.38 -18.70 2.76
N ARG A 81 5.99 -18.33 1.63
CA ARG A 81 6.17 -19.24 0.50
C ARG A 81 7.43 -20.03 0.76
N THR A 82 7.25 -21.16 1.46
CA THR A 82 8.05 -22.39 1.34
C THR A 82 9.56 -22.19 1.14
N ILE A 83 10.31 -22.05 2.23
CA ILE A 83 11.68 -22.58 2.28
C ILE A 83 11.57 -24.00 2.85
N GLY A 84 10.92 -24.88 2.09
CA GLY A 84 10.98 -26.31 2.29
C GLY A 84 12.02 -26.85 1.31
N HIS A 85 13.30 -26.73 1.66
CA HIS A 85 14.34 -27.51 1.00
C HIS A 85 14.18 -28.96 1.45
N GLY A 86 13.77 -29.81 0.50
CA GLY A 86 13.93 -31.26 0.51
C GLY A 86 14.57 -31.67 -0.80
#